data_AF-A0A3M1TC10-F1
#
_entry.id   AF-A0A3M1TC10-F1
#
_cell.length_a   1.000
_cell.length_b   1.000
_cell.length_c   1.000
_cell.angle_alpha   90.00
_cell.angle_beta   90.00
_cell.angle_gamma   90.00
#
_symmetry.space_group_name_H-M   'P 1'
#
loop_
_entity.id
_entity.type
_entity.pdbx_description
1 polymer ?
#
loop_
_entity_poly.entity_id
_entity_poly.type
_entity_poly.pdbx_seq_one_letter_code
_entity_poly.pdbx_strand_id
1 'polypeptide(L)' 'MRETLTVAALQCALDASREENVGRVEALLREAAAEGAQVILPPELF' A
#
# COMPACT_ATOMS: atom_id res chain seq x y z
N MET A 1 28.05 -7.34 -1.48
CA MET A 1 27.19 -6.84 -2.56
C MET A 1 26.08 -6.01 -1.92
N ARG A 2 25.59 -4.96 -2.59
CA ARG A 2 24.39 -4.21 -2.17
C ARG A 2 23.27 -4.61 -3.12
N GLU A 3 22.13 -5.01 -2.57
CA GLU A 3 20.93 -5.26 -3.36
C GLU A 3 20.05 -4.00 -3.32
N THR A 4 19.45 -3.67 -4.46
CA THR A 4 18.45 -2.58 -4.54
C THR A 4 17.12 -3.14 -4.05
N LEU A 5 16.49 -2.45 -3.08
CA LEU A 5 15.16 -2.77 -2.60
C LEU A 5 14.17 -1.73 -3.12
N THR A 6 13.15 -2.18 -3.87
CA THR A 6 12.05 -1.31 -4.29
C THR A 6 10.98 -1.31 -3.21
N VAL A 7 10.62 -0.12 -2.72
CA VAL A 7 9.61 0.06 -1.68
C VAL A 7 8.51 1.01 -2.15
N ALA A 8 7.29 0.83 -1.64
CA ALA A 8 6.17 1.74 -1.85
C ALA A 8 5.57 2.17 -0.51
N ALA A 9 5.22 3.44 -0.42
CA ALA A 9 4.43 4.00 0.68
C ALA A 9 3.07 4.40 0.12
N LEU A 10 1.98 3.89 0.72
CA LEU A 10 0.64 4.14 0.25
C LEU A 10 0.07 5.38 0.94
N GLN A 11 -0.67 6.19 0.19
CA GLN A 11 -1.44 7.30 0.71
C GLN A 11 -2.86 7.24 0.16
N CYS A 12 -3.85 7.20 1.04
CA CYS A 12 -5.27 7.26 0.66
C CYS A 12 -6.08 7.97 1.75
N ALA A 13 -7.28 8.45 1.37
CA ALA A 13 -8.24 8.97 2.33
C ALA A 13 -8.97 7.80 3.02
N LEU A 14 -9.12 7.91 4.34
CA LEU A 14 -9.84 6.96 5.17
C LEU A 14 -11.13 7.60 5.68
N ASP A 15 -12.18 6.80 5.78
CA ASP A 15 -13.48 7.22 6.31
C ASP A 15 -13.98 6.27 7.43
N ALA A 16 -15.26 6.38 7.79
CA ALA A 16 -15.86 5.61 8.88
C ALA A 16 -16.13 4.12 8.54
N SER A 17 -16.05 3.74 7.26
CA SER A 17 -16.30 2.38 6.78
C SER A 17 -14.99 1.61 6.69
N ARG A 18 -14.81 0.63 7.58
CA ARG A 18 -13.64 -0.26 7.58
C ARG A 18 -13.52 -1.02 6.27
N GLU A 19 -14.63 -1.52 5.74
CA GLU A 19 -14.65 -2.30 4.50
C GLU A 19 -14.20 -1.45 3.31
N GLU A 20 -14.63 -0.18 3.24
CA GLU A 20 -14.20 0.73 2.17
C GLU A 20 -12.72 1.07 2.28
N ASN A 21 -12.23 1.34 3.50
CA ASN A 21 -10.81 1.64 3.73
C ASN A 21 -9.90 0.46 3.36
N VAL A 22 -10.25 -0.76 3.81
CA VAL A 22 -9.53 -1.99 3.44
C VAL A 22 -9.53 -2.17 1.93
N GLY A 23 -10.67 -1.98 1.26
CA GLY A 23 -10.76 -2.08 -0.20
C GLY A 23 -9.86 -1.07 -0.93
N ARG A 24 -9.80 0.17 -0.46
CA ARG A 24 -8.89 1.20 -1.02
C ARG A 24 -7.43 0.83 -0.83
N VAL A 25 -7.04 0.39 0.37
CA VAL A 25 -5.66 -0.03 0.63
C VAL A 25 -5.29 -1.28 -0.17
N GLU A 26 -6.18 -2.26 -0.31
CA GLU A 26 -5.94 -3.45 -1.13
C GLU A 26 -5.72 -3.11 -2.61
N ALA A 27 -6.48 -2.16 -3.16
CA ALA A 27 -6.31 -1.73 -4.54
C ALA A 27 -4.91 -1.12 -4.78
N LEU A 28 -4.50 -0.18 -3.91
CA LEU A 28 -3.18 0.46 -3.99
C LEU A 28 -2.04 -0.52 -3.71
N LEU A 29 -2.24 -1.50 -2.82
CA LEU A 29 -1.27 -2.55 -2.54
C LEU A 29 -1.04 -3.41 -3.80
N ARG A 30 -2.10 -3.78 -4.53
CA ARG A 30 -1.99 -4.55 -5.76
C ARG A 30 -1.31 -3.77 -6.88
N GLU A 31 -1.61 -2.48 -7.00
CA GLU A 31 -0.94 -1.58 -7.94
C GLU A 31 0.57 -1.50 -7.65
N ALA A 32 0.97 -1.20 -6.42
CA ALA A 32 2.37 -1.12 -6.02
C ALA A 32 3.11 -2.46 -6.23
N ALA A 33 2.44 -3.59 -5.96
CA ALA A 33 3.00 -4.91 -6.23
C ALA A 33 3.22 -5.14 -7.74
N ALA A 34 2.28 -4.72 -8.59
CA ALA A 34 2.41 -4.81 -10.04
C ALA A 34 3.53 -3.91 -10.60
N GLU A 35 3.83 -2.80 -9.93
CA GLU A 35 4.97 -1.92 -10.23
C GLU A 35 6.32 -2.45 -9.72
N GLY A 36 6.33 -3.59 -9.01
CA GLY A 36 7.54 -4.26 -8.54
C GLY A 36 8.00 -3.86 -7.14
N ALA A 37 7.13 -3.24 -6.33
CA ALA A 37 7.42 -3.00 -4.92
C ALA A 37 7.56 -4.33 -4.17
N GLN A 38 8.65 -4.47 -3.42
CA GLN A 38 8.97 -5.65 -2.62
C GLN A 38 8.50 -5.49 -1.16
N VAL A 39 8.41 -4.24 -0.70
CA VAL A 39 7.85 -3.87 0.60
C VAL A 39 6.88 -2.72 0.39
N ILE A 40 5.67 -2.86 0.92
CA ILE A 40 4.59 -1.88 0.78
C ILE A 40 4.13 -1.47 2.18
N LEU A 41 4.16 -0.17 2.48
CA LEU A 41 3.76 0.39 3.77
C LEU A 41 2.43 1.16 3.64
N PRO A 42 1.32 0.64 4.20
CA PRO A 42 0.06 1.38 4.28
C PRO A 42 0.09 2.49 5.34
N PRO A 43 -0.84 3.46 5.30
CA PRO A 43 -0.98 4.49 6.34
C PRO A 43 -1.42 3.87 7.68
N GLU A 44 -1.15 4.54 8.80
CA GLU A 44 -1.54 4.05 10.13
C GLU A 44 -3.08 4.03 10.30
N LEU A 45 -3.61 3.04 11.03
CA LEU A 45 -5.06 2.86 11.32
C LEU A 45 -5.97 2.79 10.08
N PHE A 46 -5.42 2.29 8.96
CA PHE A 46 -6.18 2.06 7.73
C PHE A 46 -7.29 1.02 7.85
#